data_AF-G0QCM6-F1
#
_entry.id   AF-G0QCM6-F1
#
_cell.length_a   1.000
_cell.length_b   1.000
_cell.length_c   1.000
_cell.angle_alpha   90.00
_cell.angle_beta   90.00
_cell.angle_gamma   90.00
#
_symmetry.space_group_name_H-M   'P 1'
#
loop_
_entity.id
_entity.type
_entity.pdbx_description
1 polymer ?
#
loop_
_entity_poly.entity_id
_entity_poly.type
_entity_poly.pdbx_seq_one_letter_code
_entity_poly.pdbx_strand_id
1 'polypeptide(L)' 'MEKTGNADTRLEKIPEFHRLDVEDGEMFFQSSGCAQEKAEEIIRGCLIHGLTPEPVRTAHLIGRGLHSHGID' A
#
# COMPACT_ATOMS: atom_id res chain seq x y z
N MET A 1 33.83 13.72 -5.32
CA MET A 1 32.49 13.80 -5.92
C MET A 1 31.47 13.82 -4.80
N GLU A 2 30.89 14.99 -4.53
CA GLU A 2 29.67 15.06 -3.71
C GLU A 2 28.54 14.34 -4.45
N LYS A 3 27.88 13.41 -3.75
CA LYS A 3 26.66 12.78 -4.28
C LYS A 3 25.53 13.80 -4.12
N THR A 4 25.24 14.55 -5.17
CA THR A 4 23.99 15.30 -5.31
C THR A 4 22.87 14.33 -5.62
N GLY A 5 22.18 13.87 -4.58
CA GLY A 5 20.95 13.12 -4.72
C GLY A 5 20.09 13.35 -3.50
N ASN A 6 18.93 13.98 -3.70
CA ASN A 6 17.80 13.94 -2.76
C ASN A 6 17.31 12.49 -2.60
N ALA A 7 18.09 11.62 -1.98
CA ALA A 7 17.55 10.42 -1.40
C ALA A 7 16.78 10.89 -0.15
N ASP A 8 15.45 10.89 -0.23
CA ASP A 8 14.58 11.21 0.90
C ASP A 8 15.02 10.34 2.09
N THR A 9 15.54 10.98 3.15
CA THR A 9 16.10 10.32 4.35
C THR A 9 15.08 9.43 5.07
N ARG A 10 13.80 9.47 4.67
CA ARG A 10 12.74 8.53 5.05
C ARG A 10 12.94 7.11 4.53
N LEU A 11 13.68 6.91 3.44
CA LEU A 11 13.91 5.58 2.86
C LEU A 11 14.96 4.76 3.63
N GLU A 12 15.79 5.41 4.45
CA GLU A 12 16.84 4.74 5.24
C GLU A 12 16.28 3.97 6.45
N LYS A 13 14.98 4.15 6.78
CA LYS A 13 14.26 3.44 7.84
C LYS A 13 12.93 2.89 7.33
N ILE A 14 12.92 2.26 6.16
CA ILE A 14 11.73 1.52 5.73
C ILE A 14 11.60 0.31 6.68
N PRO A 15 10.51 0.18 7.47
CA PRO A 15 10.34 -0.96 8.36
C PRO A 15 10.31 -2.27 7.56
N GLU A 16 10.50 -3.40 8.24
CA GLU A 16 10.45 -4.72 7.59
C GLU A 16 9.11 -4.91 6.88
N PHE A 17 9.16 -5.41 5.63
CA PHE A 17 7.95 -5.77 4.90
C PHE A 17 7.47 -7.13 5.37
N HIS A 18 6.19 -7.23 5.72
CA HIS A 18 5.54 -8.49 6.05
C HIS A 18 4.92 -9.08 4.81
N ARG A 19 4.99 -10.41 4.71
CA ARG A 19 4.44 -11.19 3.60
C ARG A 19 3.13 -11.81 4.02
N LEU A 20 2.10 -11.68 3.19
CA LEU A 20 0.76 -12.18 3.45
C LEU A 20 0.24 -12.98 2.25
N ASP A 21 -0.06 -14.25 2.49
CA ASP A 21 -0.74 -15.10 1.50
C ASP A 21 -2.26 -14.90 1.60
N VAL A 22 -2.89 -14.56 0.48
CA VAL A 22 -4.34 -14.39 0.31
C VAL A 22 -4.83 -15.32 -0.80
N GLU A 23 -6.15 -15.41 -0.99
CA GLU A 23 -6.75 -16.36 -1.95
C GLU A 23 -6.21 -16.18 -3.38
N ASP A 24 -6.06 -14.92 -3.82
CA ASP A 24 -5.63 -14.57 -5.17
C ASP A 24 -4.10 -14.42 -5.33
N GLY A 25 -3.32 -14.77 -4.30
CA GLY A 25 -1.85 -14.76 -4.36
C GLY A 25 -1.16 -14.16 -3.14
N GLU A 26 0.07 -13.69 -3.35
CA GLU A 26 0.93 -13.15 -2.29
C GLU A 26 0.97 -11.62 -2.37
N MET A 27 0.93 -10.95 -1.22
CA MET A 27 1.18 -9.52 -1.13
C MET A 27 2.16 -9.16 -0.01
N PHE A 28 2.75 -7.97 -0.13
CA PHE A 28 3.62 -7.40 0.89
C PHE A 28 2.97 -6.18 1.50
N PHE A 29 3.04 -6.04 2.81
CA PHE A 29 2.49 -4.91 3.52
C PHE A 29 3.40 -4.45 4.65
N GLN A 30 3.14 -3.22 5.10
CA GLN A 30 3.72 -2.66 6.31
C GLN A 30 2.57 -2.12 7.15
N SER A 31 2.74 -2.16 8.46
CA SER A 31 1.79 -1.55 9.39
C SER A 31 2.53 -0.58 10.31
N SER A 32 1.79 0.41 10.79
CA SER A 32 2.23 1.34 11.82
C SER A 32 1.05 1.61 12.75
N GLY A 33 1.31 1.70 14.05
CA GLY A 33 0.26 1.90 15.05
C GLY A 33 -0.67 0.70 15.29
N CYS A 34 -0.36 -0.48 14.73
CA CYS A 34 -1.06 -1.73 15.04
C CYS A 34 -0.13 -2.95 14.92
N ALA A 35 -0.48 -4.04 15.60
CA ALA A 35 0.21 -5.32 15.48
C ALA A 35 0.02 -5.93 14.09
N GLN A 36 0.99 -6.74 13.65
CA GLN A 36 0.97 -7.38 12.34
C GLN A 36 -0.32 -8.19 12.13
N GLU A 37 -0.70 -9.02 13.10
CA GLU A 37 -1.88 -9.89 13.04
C GLU A 37 -3.17 -9.09 12.86
N LYS A 38 -3.25 -7.91 13.49
CA LYS A 38 -4.40 -7.02 13.34
C LYS A 38 -4.46 -6.40 11.95
N ALA A 39 -3.30 -6.04 11.39
CA ALA A 39 -3.22 -5.54 10.03
C ALA A 39 -3.63 -6.61 9.02
N GLU A 40 -3.20 -7.86 9.20
CA GLU A 40 -3.61 -8.99 8.35
C GLU A 40 -5.13 -9.22 8.39
N GLU A 41 -5.75 -9.16 9.58
CA GLU A 41 -7.21 -9.25 9.73
C GLU A 41 -7.92 -8.15 8.95
N ILE A 42 -7.45 -6.90 9.07
CA ILE A 42 -8.02 -5.75 8.37
C ILE A 42 -7.88 -5.91 6.85
N ILE A 43 -6.68 -6.28 6.38
CA ILE A 43 -6.42 -6.51 4.95
C ILE A 43 -7.38 -7.57 4.41
N ARG A 44 -7.45 -8.74 5.06
CA ARG A 44 -8.33 -9.83 4.64
C ARG A 44 -9.81 -9.42 4.63
N GLY A 45 -10.25 -8.68 5.64
CA GLY A 45 -11.63 -8.17 5.71
C GLY A 45 -11.96 -7.10 4.66
N CYS A 46 -10.96 -6.48 4.05
CA CYS A 46 -11.13 -5.45 3.02
C CYS A 46 -10.93 -5.98 1.59
N LEU A 47 -10.48 -7.23 1.43
CA LEU A 47 -10.34 -7.85 0.12
C LEU A 47 -11.70 -8.41 -0.33
N ILE A 48 -12.01 -8.21 -1.61
CA ILE A 48 -13.19 -8.79 -2.27
C ILE A 48 -12.72 -9.65 -3.44
N HIS A 49 -11.89 -9.10 -4.32
CA HIS A 49 -11.17 -9.83 -5.36
C HIS A 49 -9.76 -9.26 -5.54
N GLY A 50 -8.80 -10.10 -5.86
CA GLY A 50 -7.40 -9.75 -6.10
C GLY A 50 -6.61 -9.44 -4.83
N LEU A 51 -5.53 -8.68 -4.99
CA LEU A 51 -4.53 -8.42 -3.94
C LEU A 51 -4.64 -7.01 -3.32
N THR A 52 -5.62 -6.21 -3.75
CA THR A 52 -5.73 -4.79 -3.33
C THR A 52 -6.99 -4.61 -2.49
N PRO A 53 -6.90 -4.06 -1.27
CA PRO A 53 -8.07 -3.71 -0.48
C PRO A 53 -9.06 -2.88 -1.28
N GLU A 54 -10.34 -3.25 -1.23
CA GLU A 54 -11.40 -2.66 -2.05
C GLU A 54 -11.50 -1.12 -1.94
N PRO A 55 -11.34 -0.50 -0.75
CA PRO A 55 -11.29 0.96 -0.64
C PRO A 55 -10.12 1.60 -1.39
N VAL A 56 -8.95 0.94 -1.42
CA VAL A 56 -7.76 1.41 -2.15
C VAL A 56 -7.98 1.30 -3.65
N ARG A 57 -8.54 0.18 -4.12
CA ARG A 57 -8.89 -0.03 -5.52
C ARG A 57 -9.89 1.03 -6.02
N THR A 58 -10.93 1.29 -5.22
CA THR A 58 -11.92 2.33 -5.52
C THR A 58 -11.29 3.73 -5.54
N ALA A 59 -10.47 4.07 -4.55
CA ALA A 59 -9.76 5.35 -4.52
C ALA A 59 -8.84 5.54 -5.75
N HIS A 60 -8.16 4.47 -6.20
CA HIS A 60 -7.34 4.52 -7.40
C HIS A 60 -8.17 4.84 -8.66
N LEU A 61 -9.31 4.16 -8.86
CA LEU A 61 -10.17 4.40 -10.02
C LEU A 61 -10.74 5.82 -10.02
N ILE A 62 -11.21 6.31 -8.86
CA ILE A 62 -11.71 7.68 -8.72
C ILE A 62 -10.60 8.69 -9.02
N GLY A 63 -9.44 8.54 -8.37
CA GLY A 63 -8.30 9.44 -8.56
C GLY A 63 -7.82 9.46 -10.00
N ARG A 64 -7.75 8.31 -10.68
CA ARG A 64 -7.44 8.23 -12.12
C ARG A 64 -8.51 8.90 -12.97
N GLY A 65 -9.79 8.73 -12.64
CA GLY A 65 -10.90 9.39 -13.31
C GLY A 65 -10.78 10.90 -13.22
N LEU A 66 -10.65 11.45 -12.01
CA LEU A 66 -10.52 12.89 -11.76
C LEU A 66 -9.28 13.48 -12.45
N HIS A 67 -8.12 12.83 -12.29
CA HIS A 67 -6.87 13.26 -12.92
C HIS A 67 -6.97 13.28 -14.45
N SER A 68 -7.61 12.27 -15.07
CA SER A 68 -7.74 12.20 -16.53
C SER A 68 -8.70 13.25 -17.10
N HIS A 69 -9.55 13.86 -16.26
CA HIS A 69 -10.51 14.89 -16.66
C HIS A 69 -10.11 16.29 -16.13
N GLY A 70 -8.91 16.44 -15.57
CA GLY A 70 -8.40 17.73 -15.09
C GLY A 70 -9.24 18.34 -13.96
N ILE A 71 -9.76 17.49 -13.08
CA ILE A 71 -10.48 17.91 -11.87
C ILE A 71 -9.56 17.64 -10.68
N ASP A 72 -8.96 18.71 -10.17
CA ASP A 72 -8.05 18.76 -9.02
C ASP A 72 -8.69 19.41 -7.78
#